data_AF-A0A562CZN2-F1
#
_entry.id   AF-A0A562CZN2-F1
#
_cell.length_a   1.000
_cell.length_b   1.000
_cell.length_c   1.000
_cell.angle_alpha   90.00
_cell.angle_beta   90.00
_cell.angle_gamma   90.00
#
_symmetry.space_group_name_H-M   'P 1'
#
loop_
_entity.id
_entity.type
_entity.pdbx_description
1 polymer ?
#
loop_
_entity_poly.entity_id
_entity_poly.type
_entity_poly.pdbx_seq_one_letter_code
_entity_poly.pdbx_strand_id
1 'polypeptide(L)'
;MNCEQFRSHPHPRMVAFCEGIERSLVQMDARLQGRPAPSGSVIELPPLGSAEARQLGYACVGGQAMRRLEDGWEQVMARDRGWQRCRGG
;
A
#
# COMPACT_ATOMS: atom_id res chain seq x y z
N MET A 1 1.37 20.39 -3.64
CA MET A 1 1.80 21.52 -4.50
C MET A 1 0.60 21.92 -5.37
N ASN A 2 0.70 22.98 -6.16
CA ASN A 2 -0.36 23.35 -7.10
C ASN A 2 0.20 23.34 -8.53
N CYS A 3 0.14 22.19 -9.20
CA CYS A 3 0.68 22.06 -10.56
C CYS A 3 -0.21 22.69 -11.65
N GLU A 4 -1.44 23.12 -11.32
CA GLU A 4 -2.37 23.73 -12.27
C GLU A 4 -1.80 25.02 -12.88
N GLN A 5 -0.98 25.76 -12.13
CA GLN A 5 -0.31 26.98 -12.63
C GLN A 5 0.62 26.73 -13.83
N PHE A 6 1.05 25.49 -14.05
CA PHE A 6 1.91 25.13 -15.17
C PHE A 6 1.12 24.64 -16.39
N ARG A 7 -0.22 24.51 -16.32
CA ARG A 7 -1.04 24.02 -17.45
C ARG A 7 -1.06 24.97 -18.65
N SER A 8 -0.86 26.27 -18.43
CA SER A 8 -0.71 27.29 -19.47
C SER A 8 0.76 27.54 -19.86
N HIS A 9 1.72 26.78 -19.31
CA HIS A 9 3.14 27.05 -19.49
C HIS A 9 3.61 26.68 -20.92
N PRO A 10 4.33 27.57 -21.64
CA PRO A 10 4.64 27.39 -23.07
C PRO A 10 5.55 26.18 -23.38
N HIS A 11 6.27 25.66 -22.39
CA HIS A 11 6.91 24.34 -22.48
C HIS A 11 6.00 23.25 -21.91
N PRO A 12 5.42 22.35 -22.75
CA PRO A 12 4.39 21.39 -22.32
C PRO A 12 4.91 20.31 -21.36
N ARG A 13 6.23 20.12 -21.25
CA ARG A 13 6.84 19.19 -20.28
C ARG A 13 6.79 19.68 -18.82
N MET A 14 6.47 20.96 -18.56
CA MET A 14 6.50 21.51 -17.20
C MET A 14 5.38 21.00 -16.30
N VAL A 15 4.20 20.67 -16.84
CA VAL A 15 3.12 20.02 -16.06
C VAL A 15 3.59 18.65 -15.57
N ALA A 16 4.03 17.79 -16.48
CA ALA A 16 4.52 16.44 -16.17
C ALA A 16 5.75 16.45 -15.25
N PHE A 17 6.60 17.48 -15.33
CA PHE A 17 7.73 17.68 -14.40
C PHE A 17 7.25 18.05 -12.98
N CYS A 18 6.28 18.96 -12.86
CA CYS A 18 5.67 19.31 -11.57
C CYS A 18 4.96 18.10 -10.94
N GLU A 19 4.13 17.40 -11.71
CA GLU A 19 3.42 16.18 -11.28
C GLU A 19 4.40 15.05 -10.89
N GLY A 20 5.54 14.95 -11.60
CA GLY A 20 6.62 14.02 -11.27
C GLY A 20 7.28 14.35 -9.92
N ILE A 21 7.58 15.62 -9.66
CA ILE A 21 8.12 16.08 -8.36
C ILE A 21 7.10 15.85 -7.25
N GLU A 22 5.84 16.24 -7.45
CA GLU A 22 4.77 16.05 -6.46
C GLU A 22 4.54 14.57 -6.13
N ARG A 23 4.45 13.70 -7.15
CA ARG A 23 4.35 12.24 -6.95
C ARG A 23 5.56 11.68 -6.21
N SER A 24 6.76 12.20 -6.47
CA SER A 24 7.99 11.80 -5.78
C SER A 24 7.99 12.26 -4.32
N LEU A 25 7.53 13.49 -4.04
CA LEU A 25 7.39 14.02 -2.69
C LEU A 25 6.35 13.24 -1.87
N VAL A 26 5.17 12.93 -2.43
CA VAL A 26 4.16 12.10 -1.75
C VAL A 26 4.70 10.68 -1.46
N GLN A 27 5.50 10.11 -2.36
CA GLN A 27 6.16 8.81 -2.13
C GLN A 27 7.29 8.89 -1.09
N MET A 28 8.03 10.01 -1.02
CA MET A 28 9.05 10.24 0.00
C MET A 28 8.43 10.50 1.37
N ASP A 29 7.39 11.32 1.44
CA ASP A 29 6.63 11.62 2.67
C ASP A 29 5.99 10.34 3.23
N ALA A 30 5.36 9.51 2.39
CA ALA A 30 4.85 8.20 2.82
C ALA A 30 5.95 7.27 3.38
N ARG A 31 7.20 7.37 2.92
CA ARG A 31 8.35 6.63 3.48
C ARG A 31 8.88 7.27 4.78
N LEU A 32 8.93 8.60 4.85
CA LEU A 32 9.42 9.36 6.01
C LEU A 32 8.45 9.30 7.19
N GLN A 33 7.13 9.24 6.93
CA GLN A 33 6.09 8.92 7.91
C GLN A 33 6.10 7.45 8.37
N GLY A 34 7.12 6.67 7.99
CA GLY A 34 7.35 5.33 8.50
C GLY A 34 6.36 4.26 8.03
N ARG A 35 5.59 4.50 6.96
CA ARG A 35 4.68 3.47 6.41
C ARG A 35 5.53 2.34 5.80
N PRO A 36 5.40 1.08 6.25
CA PRO A 36 6.18 -0.04 5.73
C PRO A 36 6.08 -0.18 4.20
N ALA A 37 7.21 -0.50 3.56
CA ALA A 37 7.21 -0.92 2.17
C ALA A 37 6.56 -2.32 2.03
N PRO A 38 6.01 -2.72 0.87
CA PRO A 38 5.57 -4.09 0.66
C PRO A 38 6.75 -5.06 0.80
N SER A 39 6.58 -6.12 1.59
CA SER A 39 7.59 -7.15 1.81
C SER A 39 7.91 -7.92 0.52
N GLY A 40 9.14 -8.45 0.44
CA GLY A 40 9.49 -9.47 -0.55
C GLY A 40 8.85 -10.84 -0.26
N SER A 41 8.44 -11.08 0.99
CA SER A 41 7.71 -12.27 1.42
C SER A 41 6.28 -12.28 0.86
N VAL A 42 5.86 -13.42 0.32
CA VAL A 42 4.48 -13.69 -0.11
C VAL A 42 4.04 -15.03 0.47
N ILE A 43 2.91 -15.05 1.18
CA ILE A 43 2.31 -16.25 1.78
C ILE A 43 0.94 -16.55 1.17
N GLU A 44 0.51 -17.81 1.16
CA GLU A 44 -0.89 -18.14 0.81
C GLU A 44 -1.78 -17.91 2.04
N LEU A 45 -2.88 -17.17 1.88
CA LEU A 45 -3.89 -16.90 2.90
C LEU A 45 -5.30 -16.94 2.28
N PRO A 46 -6.32 -17.43 3.00
CA PRO A 46 -7.68 -17.53 2.46
C PRO A 46 -8.31 -16.14 2.23
N PRO A 47 -9.24 -15.99 1.27
CA PRO A 47 -9.93 -14.74 1.02
C PRO A 47 -10.74 -14.25 2.22
N LEU A 48 -10.79 -12.93 2.41
CA LEU A 48 -11.63 -12.31 3.43
C LEU A 48 -13.11 -12.71 3.28
N GLY A 49 -13.73 -13.16 4.37
CA GLY A 49 -15.13 -13.60 4.41
C GLY A 49 -15.35 -15.11 4.27
N SER A 50 -14.32 -15.86 3.87
CA SER A 50 -14.31 -17.34 3.91
C SER A 50 -14.45 -17.89 5.34
N ALA A 51 -14.83 -19.17 5.48
CA ALA A 51 -14.91 -19.82 6.79
C ALA A 51 -13.52 -20.05 7.37
N GLU A 52 -12.58 -20.38 6.49
CA GLU A 52 -11.16 -20.61 6.71
C GLU A 52 -10.50 -19.35 7.29
N ALA A 53 -10.74 -18.16 6.72
CA ALA A 53 -10.24 -16.90 7.27
C ALA A 53 -10.81 -16.58 8.66
N ARG A 54 -12.07 -16.95 8.93
CA ARG A 54 -12.71 -16.73 10.24
C ARG A 54 -12.14 -17.64 11.33
N GLN A 55 -11.78 -18.89 11.01
CA GLN A 55 -11.12 -19.83 11.92
C GLN A 55 -9.63 -19.54 12.10
N LEU A 56 -8.91 -19.29 11.01
CA LEU A 56 -7.47 -19.03 11.02
C LEU A 56 -7.13 -17.68 11.69
N GLY A 57 -8.04 -16.71 11.65
CA GLY A 57 -7.79 -15.36 12.12
C GLY A 57 -6.86 -14.55 11.20
N TYR A 58 -6.62 -15.03 9.97
CA TYR A 58 -5.86 -14.34 8.94
C TYR A 58 -6.58 -14.43 7.59
N ALA A 59 -6.48 -13.36 6.80
CA ALA A 59 -7.09 -13.26 5.48
C ALA A 59 -6.14 -12.58 4.49
N CYS A 60 -6.29 -12.87 3.20
CA CYS A 60 -5.72 -12.05 2.15
C CYS A 60 -6.74 -11.00 1.66
N VAL A 61 -6.30 -9.76 1.53
CA VAL A 61 -7.10 -8.63 1.02
C VAL A 61 -6.26 -7.87 0.00
N GLY A 62 -6.62 -7.95 -1.28
CA GLY A 62 -5.91 -7.23 -2.36
C GLY A 62 -4.41 -7.60 -2.49
N GLY A 63 -4.01 -8.79 -2.03
CA GLY A 63 -2.60 -9.20 -1.98
C GLY A 63 -1.82 -8.73 -0.73
N GLN A 64 -2.50 -8.18 0.28
CA GLN A 64 -1.94 -7.84 1.59
C GLN A 64 -2.51 -8.74 2.70
N ALA A 65 -1.64 -9.24 3.58
CA ALA A 65 -2.01 -10.11 4.67
C ALA A 65 -2.61 -9.31 5.83
N MET A 66 -3.79 -9.73 6.28
CA MET A 66 -4.54 -9.10 7.36
C MET A 66 -4.70 -10.08 8.52
N ARG A 67 -4.53 -9.63 9.76
CA ARG A 67 -4.83 -10.38 11.00
C ARG A 67 -6.15 -9.87 11.58
N ARG A 68 -6.98 -10.79 12.04
CA ARG A 68 -8.26 -10.51 12.69
C ARG A 68 -8.03 -9.97 14.11
N LEU A 69 -8.78 -8.93 14.44
CA LEU A 69 -8.97 -8.41 15.79
C LEU A 69 -10.41 -8.71 16.24
N GLU A 70 -10.76 -8.35 17.47
CA GLU A 70 -12.13 -8.54 18.00
C GLU A 70 -13.15 -7.77 17.16
N ASP A 71 -12.90 -6.47 16.93
CA ASP A 71 -13.78 -5.55 16.17
C ASP A 71 -13.35 -5.29 14.71
N GLY A 72 -12.34 -5.98 14.18
CA GLY A 72 -11.84 -5.64 12.84
C GLY A 72 -10.64 -6.43 12.32
N TRP A 73 -9.82 -5.78 11.51
CA TRP A 73 -8.64 -6.35 10.85
C TRP A 73 -7.48 -5.35 10.82
N GLU A 74 -6.27 -5.83 11.12
CA GLU A 74 -5.02 -5.07 11.03
C GLU A 74 -4.10 -5.61 9.93
N GLN A 75 -3.17 -4.78 9.44
CA GLN A 75 -2.18 -5.17 8.44
C GLN A 75 -1.00 -5.90 9.12
N VAL A 76 -0.59 -7.05 8.58
CA VAL A 76 0.49 -7.86 9.17
C VAL A 76 1.85 -7.36 8.70
N MET A 77 2.80 -7.14 9.62
CA MET A 77 4.20 -6.90 9.28
C MET A 77 4.96 -8.21 9.07
N ALA A 78 5.79 -8.25 8.04
CA ALA A 78 6.74 -9.33 7.78
C ALA A 78 8.05 -9.14 8.55
N ARG A 79 8.90 -10.18 8.57
CA ARG A 79 10.19 -10.18 9.29
C ARG A 79 11.21 -9.17 8.75
N ASP A 80 11.05 -8.72 7.50
CA ASP A 80 11.86 -7.66 6.88
C ASP A 80 11.39 -6.24 7.25
N ARG A 81 10.39 -6.12 8.15
CA ARG A 81 9.69 -4.88 8.53
C ARG A 81 8.89 -4.25 7.40
N GLY A 82 8.63 -4.96 6.31
CA GLY A 82 7.64 -4.60 5.30
C GLY A 82 6.24 -5.06 5.67
N TRP A 83 5.23 -4.63 4.91
CA TRP A 83 3.89 -5.23 4.97
C TRP A 83 3.92 -6.62 4.34
N GLN A 84 3.49 -7.65 5.08
CA GLN A 84 3.42 -9.03 4.61
C GLN A 84 2.42 -9.11 3.45
N ARG A 85 2.89 -9.57 2.29
CA ARG A 85 2.06 -9.77 1.11
C ARG A 85 1.48 -11.18 1.10
N CYS A 86 0.41 -11.39 0.36
CA CYS A 86 -0.20 -12.70 0.21
C CYS A 86 -0.76 -12.98 -1.19
N ARG A 87 -1.16 -14.23 -1.36
CA ARG A 87 -1.99 -14.78 -2.44
C ARG A 87 -3.09 -15.63 -1.81
N GLY A 88 -4.02 -16.12 -2.63
CA GLY A 88 -5.39 -16.40 -2.20
C GLY A 88 -6.20 -15.10 -2.17
N GLY A 89 -7.49 -15.19 -2.49
CA GLY A 89 -8.29 -14.05 -2.96
C GLY A 89 -9.27 -14.51 -4.02
#